data_AF-A0A1B9SBY7-F1
#
_entry.id   AF-A0A1B9SBY7-F1
#
_cell.length_a   1.000
_cell.length_b   1.000
_cell.length_c   1.000
_cell.angle_alpha   90.00
_cell.angle_beta   90.00
_cell.angle_gamma   90.00
#
_symmetry.space_group_name_H-M   'P 1'
#
loop_
_entity.id
_entity.type
_entity.pdbx_description
1 polymer ?
#
loop_
_entity_poly.entity_id
_entity_poly.type
_entity_poly.pdbx_seq_one_letter_code
_entity_poly.pdbx_strand_id
1 'polypeptide(L)'
;MRSSQFRIFRSQVTGIEAVKAATGHSFPKHTHDQFGIGLIEAGAQMSLSGRGMVRAEAGDVISVSPNEVHDGMPIGESRAWSMLYFDPRLIGDLLEDIGEGQIGEIEFPAPVIRNGQIAACFSALFPLVVDRAEPADGLLRDGLLLSLVAAVMSEGERTARDIAVPAPIDRARDMIDDDPAAPLTLGELSDACGLSQFQFLRAFSKAMGLTPHAYLMQRRIQEVRRLIATGTPLAEAAFAGGFADQSHMTRLFVRNFGISPGAYAAAC
;
A
#
# COMPACT_ATOMS: atom_id res chain seq x y z
N MET A 1 22.67 -7.61 17.18
CA MET A 1 21.66 -7.58 16.09
C MET A 1 20.32 -7.23 16.71
N ARG A 2 19.87 -5.98 16.62
CA ARG A 2 18.48 -5.65 17.00
C ARG A 2 17.58 -6.30 15.96
N SER A 3 16.70 -7.20 16.39
CA SER A 3 15.72 -7.85 15.52
C SER A 3 14.95 -6.76 14.76
N SER A 4 14.94 -6.84 13.43
CA SER A 4 13.97 -6.12 12.61
C SER A 4 12.59 -6.57 13.08
N GLN A 5 11.91 -5.74 13.86
CA GLN A 5 10.58 -6.04 14.38
C GLN A 5 9.58 -5.47 13.41
N PHE A 6 9.03 -6.33 12.57
CA PHE A 6 7.86 -6.00 11.76
C PHE A 6 6.71 -6.81 12.35
N ARG A 7 5.68 -6.11 12.83
CA ARG A 7 4.56 -6.68 13.57
C ARG A 7 3.26 -6.27 12.91
N ILE A 8 2.46 -7.26 12.58
CA ILE A 8 1.08 -7.07 12.13
C ILE A 8 0.17 -7.27 13.33
N PHE A 9 -0.85 -6.43 13.41
CA PHE A 9 -1.85 -6.48 14.46
C PHE A 9 -3.18 -6.89 13.86
N ARG A 10 -3.91 -7.71 14.62
CA ARG A 10 -5.30 -8.00 14.33
C ARG A 10 -6.12 -6.74 14.59
N SER A 11 -6.72 -6.20 13.54
CA SER A 11 -7.59 -5.03 13.64
C SER A 11 -8.94 -5.39 14.27
N GLN A 12 -9.47 -4.48 15.10
CA GLN A 12 -10.85 -4.53 15.58
C GLN A 12 -11.86 -3.89 14.62
N VAL A 13 -11.38 -3.30 13.52
CA VAL A 13 -12.19 -2.62 12.51
C VAL A 13 -12.05 -3.37 11.18
N THR A 14 -13.16 -3.88 10.66
CA THR A 14 -13.21 -4.53 9.35
C THR A 14 -12.76 -3.56 8.26
N GLY A 15 -11.90 -4.03 7.35
CA GLY A 15 -11.36 -3.19 6.28
C GLY A 15 -10.15 -2.35 6.69
N ILE A 16 -9.64 -2.49 7.92
CA ILE A 16 -8.38 -1.88 8.34
C ILE A 16 -7.36 -2.97 8.69
N GLU A 17 -6.14 -2.84 8.19
CA GLU A 17 -4.98 -3.61 8.64
C GLU A 17 -3.98 -2.68 9.33
N ALA A 18 -3.36 -3.15 10.41
CA ALA A 18 -2.45 -2.34 11.20
C ALA A 18 -1.07 -2.99 11.31
N VAL A 19 -0.03 -2.19 11.10
CA VAL A 19 1.36 -2.63 11.06
C VAL A 19 2.20 -1.69 11.90
N LYS A 20 3.17 -2.24 12.63
CA LYS A 20 4.26 -1.48 13.24
C LYS A 20 5.58 -2.11 12.84
N ALA A 21 6.53 -1.28 12.45
CA ALA A 21 7.84 -1.73 12.04
C ALA A 21 8.94 -0.88 12.67
N ALA A 22 10.03 -1.52 13.08
CA ALA A 22 11.29 -0.91 13.45
C ALA A 22 12.41 -1.68 12.76
N THR A 23 12.91 -1.16 11.64
CA THR A 23 13.80 -1.91 10.75
C THR A 23 14.70 -1.02 9.88
N GLY A 24 15.83 -1.58 9.47
CA GLY A 24 16.70 -1.03 8.42
C GLY A 24 16.35 -1.52 7.01
N HIS A 25 15.25 -2.26 6.84
CA HIS A 25 14.84 -2.81 5.55
C HIS A 25 14.56 -1.70 4.52
N SER A 26 15.07 -1.91 3.31
CA SER A 26 14.80 -1.06 2.15
C SER A 26 13.81 -1.76 1.23
N PHE A 27 12.65 -1.15 1.06
CA PHE A 27 11.60 -1.67 0.19
C PHE A 27 11.90 -1.21 -1.24
N PRO A 28 11.94 -2.13 -2.23
CA PRO A 28 12.06 -1.75 -3.63
C PRO A 28 10.79 -1.02 -4.09
N LYS A 29 10.79 -0.52 -5.33
CA LYS A 29 9.56 0.03 -5.93
C LYS A 29 8.43 -1.00 -5.93
N HIS A 30 7.31 -0.63 -5.35
CA HIS A 30 6.11 -1.43 -5.19
C HIS A 30 4.84 -0.58 -5.22
N THR A 31 3.70 -1.25 -5.25
CA THR A 31 2.35 -0.67 -5.15
C THR A 31 1.54 -1.52 -4.17
N HIS A 32 0.46 -0.95 -3.66
CA HIS A 32 -0.56 -1.63 -2.86
C HIS A 32 -1.94 -1.25 -3.39
N ASP A 33 -2.93 -2.08 -3.13
CA ASP A 33 -4.35 -1.86 -3.48
C ASP A 33 -5.13 -1.15 -2.36
N GLN A 34 -4.50 -0.86 -1.23
CA GLN A 34 -5.09 -0.20 -0.06
C GLN A 34 -4.58 1.24 0.08
N PHE A 35 -5.42 2.11 0.65
CA PHE A 35 -4.97 3.41 1.15
C PHE A 35 -4.10 3.18 2.38
N GLY A 36 -3.06 3.99 2.56
CA GLY A 36 -2.23 3.93 3.75
C GLY A 36 -2.08 5.29 4.43
N ILE A 37 -2.25 5.31 5.76
CA ILE A 37 -1.87 6.45 6.61
C ILE A 37 -0.95 5.91 7.70
N GLY A 38 0.19 6.55 7.92
CA GLY A 38 1.15 6.13 8.93
C GLY A 38 1.85 7.27 9.62
N LEU A 39 2.52 6.96 10.72
CA LEU A 39 3.31 7.92 11.51
C LEU A 39 4.74 7.39 11.62
N ILE A 40 5.72 8.23 11.27
CA ILE A 40 7.12 7.94 11.57
C ILE A 40 7.34 8.19 13.06
N GLU A 41 7.68 7.15 13.81
CA GLU A 41 7.88 7.21 15.26
C GLU A 41 9.33 7.52 15.64
N ALA A 42 10.28 7.03 14.84
CA ALA A 42 11.71 7.27 15.06
C ALA A 42 12.51 7.18 13.76
N GLY A 43 13.60 7.95 13.70
CA GLY A 43 14.46 8.01 12.52
C GLY A 43 13.81 8.79 11.38
N ALA A 44 14.22 8.48 10.16
CA ALA A 44 13.72 9.11 8.95
C ALA A 44 13.79 8.18 7.75
N GLN A 45 13.09 8.52 6.67
CA GLN A 45 13.11 7.80 5.41
C GLN A 45 13.17 8.71 4.20
N MET A 46 13.73 8.17 3.12
CA MET A 46 13.60 8.68 1.77
C MET A 46 12.71 7.71 0.99
N SER A 47 11.77 8.25 0.21
CA SER A 47 10.80 7.45 -0.53
C SER A 47 10.45 8.14 -1.84
N LEU A 48 10.41 7.38 -2.94
CA LEU A 48 9.68 7.79 -4.13
C LEU A 48 8.19 7.75 -3.82
N SER A 49 7.46 8.79 -4.21
CA SER A 49 5.99 8.83 -4.25
C SER A 49 5.54 9.14 -5.68
N GLY A 50 4.23 9.09 -5.93
CA GLY A 50 3.59 9.62 -7.14
C GLY A 50 3.89 11.10 -7.38
N ARG A 51 4.35 11.82 -6.35
CA ARG A 51 4.74 13.24 -6.41
C ARG A 51 6.25 13.47 -6.45
N GLY A 52 7.04 12.41 -6.61
CA GLY A 52 8.51 12.45 -6.65
C GLY A 52 9.16 12.03 -5.34
N MET A 53 10.45 12.32 -5.19
CA MET A 53 11.20 11.95 -3.99
C MET A 53 10.79 12.81 -2.80
N VAL A 54 10.42 12.15 -1.70
CA VAL A 54 10.01 12.78 -0.45
C VAL A 54 10.83 12.25 0.72
N ARG A 55 10.97 13.10 1.73
CA ARG A 55 11.59 12.78 3.01
C ARG A 55 10.57 12.94 4.13
N ALA A 56 10.50 11.94 5.00
CA ALA A 56 9.72 11.96 6.23
C ALA A 56 10.61 11.62 7.43
N GLU A 57 10.38 12.26 8.57
CA GLU A 57 11.11 12.04 9.81
C GLU A 57 10.17 11.90 11.01
N ALA A 58 10.71 11.54 12.17
CA ALA A 58 9.92 11.29 13.37
C ALA A 58 8.94 12.45 13.67
N GLY A 59 7.66 12.11 13.80
CA GLY A 59 6.55 13.06 13.96
C GLY A 59 5.79 13.38 12.67
N ASP A 60 6.35 13.09 11.50
CA ASP A 60 5.66 13.25 10.21
C ASP A 60 4.66 12.12 9.99
N VAL A 61 3.49 12.47 9.47
CA VAL A 61 2.50 11.52 8.95
C VAL A 61 2.84 11.23 7.48
N ILE A 62 2.84 9.97 7.10
CA ILE A 62 2.99 9.53 5.71
C ILE A 62 1.65 9.03 5.18
N SER A 63 1.39 9.25 3.90
CA SER A 63 0.23 8.71 3.24
C SER A 63 0.61 8.09 1.90
N VAL A 64 -0.19 7.12 1.46
CA VAL A 64 -0.02 6.46 0.16
C VAL A 64 -1.39 6.12 -0.41
N SER A 65 -1.60 6.43 -1.68
CA SER A 65 -2.82 6.09 -2.39
C SER A 65 -2.71 4.70 -3.04
N PRO A 66 -3.84 4.00 -3.29
CA PRO A 66 -3.83 2.76 -4.03
C PRO A 66 -3.13 2.90 -5.38
N ASN A 67 -2.40 1.86 -5.78
CA ASN A 67 -1.66 1.76 -7.04
C ASN A 67 -0.56 2.80 -7.25
N GLU A 68 -0.29 3.66 -6.27
CA GLU A 68 0.80 4.61 -6.31
C GLU A 68 2.14 3.85 -6.25
N VAL A 69 3.02 4.06 -7.23
CA VAL A 69 4.37 3.48 -7.17
C VAL A 69 5.21 4.23 -6.16
N HIS A 70 5.69 3.50 -5.17
CA HIS A 70 6.57 4.05 -4.15
C HIS A 70 7.62 3.04 -3.72
N ASP A 71 8.66 3.54 -3.07
CA ASP A 71 9.68 2.74 -2.40
C ASP A 71 9.93 3.30 -0.99
N GLY A 72 10.86 2.72 -0.24
CA GLY A 72 11.14 3.27 1.08
C GLY A 72 12.43 2.75 1.66
N MET A 73 13.39 3.64 1.86
CA MET A 73 14.67 3.35 2.49
C MET A 73 14.88 4.22 3.73
N PRO A 74 15.48 3.68 4.80
CA PRO A 74 15.81 4.48 5.97
C PRO A 74 16.89 5.51 5.61
N ILE A 75 16.82 6.70 6.21
CA ILE A 75 17.94 7.62 6.30
C ILE A 75 18.70 7.24 7.57
N GLY A 76 19.91 6.70 7.43
CA GLY A 76 20.67 6.09 8.52
C GLY A 76 20.45 4.58 8.62
N GLU A 77 20.66 4.02 9.81
CA GLU A 77 20.66 2.56 9.99
C GLU A 77 19.26 1.92 10.04
N SER A 78 18.27 2.65 10.57
CA SER A 78 16.91 2.14 10.72
C SER A 78 15.89 3.26 10.90
N ARG A 79 14.62 2.91 10.77
CA ARG A 79 13.47 3.75 11.07
C ARG A 79 12.38 2.95 11.77
N ALA A 80 11.53 3.64 12.51
CA ALA A 80 10.33 3.05 13.11
C ALA A 80 9.07 3.80 12.67
N TRP A 81 8.02 3.06 12.34
CA TRP A 81 6.73 3.62 11.95
C TRP A 81 5.58 2.70 12.34
N SER A 82 4.40 3.31 12.49
CA SER A 82 3.12 2.62 12.58
C SER A 82 2.27 3.00 11.37
N MET A 83 1.53 2.04 10.81
CA MET A 83 0.77 2.19 9.57
C MET A 83 -0.63 1.58 9.74
N LEU A 84 -1.64 2.27 9.23
CA LEU A 84 -2.98 1.75 9.00
C LEU A 84 -3.21 1.68 7.48
N TYR A 85 -3.58 0.51 6.99
CA TYR A 85 -4.02 0.30 5.62
C TYR A 85 -5.54 0.12 5.59
N PHE A 86 -6.21 0.82 4.67
CA PHE A 86 -7.67 0.86 4.57
C PHE A 86 -8.13 0.28 3.23
N ASP A 87 -9.17 -0.57 3.26
CA ASP A 87 -9.89 -1.00 2.06
C ASP A 87 -10.43 0.25 1.33
N PRO A 88 -10.25 0.37 0.01
CA PRO A 88 -10.80 1.47 -0.78
C PRO A 88 -12.31 1.73 -0.56
N ARG A 89 -13.11 0.68 -0.30
CA ARG A 89 -14.53 0.83 0.03
C ARG A 89 -14.75 1.58 1.33
N LEU A 90 -13.99 1.26 2.37
CA LEU A 90 -14.10 1.94 3.67
C LEU A 90 -13.74 3.42 3.55
N ILE A 91 -12.70 3.76 2.78
CA ILE A 91 -12.36 5.17 2.51
C ILE A 91 -13.47 5.84 1.71
N GLY A 92 -14.04 5.17 0.70
CA GLY A 92 -15.19 5.67 -0.04
C GLY A 92 -16.38 6.02 0.86
N ASP A 93 -16.79 5.08 1.72
CA ASP A 93 -17.89 5.28 2.67
C ASP A 93 -17.63 6.45 3.62
N LEU A 94 -16.40 6.56 4.15
CA LEU A 94 -16.01 7.65 5.05
C LEU A 94 -16.01 9.01 4.33
N LEU A 95 -15.54 9.07 3.09
CA LEU A 95 -15.53 10.32 2.33
C LEU A 95 -16.93 10.75 1.90
N GLU A 96 -17.82 9.81 1.61
CA GLU A 96 -19.22 10.11 1.34
C GLU A 96 -19.90 10.76 2.56
N ASP A 97 -19.62 10.26 3.77
CA ASP A 97 -20.10 10.84 5.03
C ASP A 97 -19.50 12.24 5.28
N ILE A 98 -18.18 12.40 5.12
CA ILE A 98 -17.47 13.68 5.28
C ILE A 98 -17.97 14.74 4.29
N GLY A 99 -18.19 14.34 3.04
CA GLY A 99 -18.58 15.22 1.94
C GLY A 99 -20.09 15.46 1.83
N GLU A 100 -20.89 14.95 2.77
CA GLU A 100 -22.37 14.98 2.72
C GLU A 100 -22.92 14.48 1.35
N GLY A 101 -22.31 13.44 0.79
CA GLY A 101 -22.68 12.85 -0.51
C GLY A 101 -21.98 13.45 -1.74
N GLN A 102 -21.01 14.38 -1.57
CA GLN A 102 -20.17 14.86 -2.67
C GLN A 102 -18.94 13.95 -2.86
N ILE A 103 -18.82 13.31 -4.02
CA ILE A 103 -17.67 12.47 -4.39
C ILE A 103 -16.58 13.35 -5.03
N GLY A 104 -15.47 13.53 -4.33
CA GLY A 104 -14.24 14.16 -4.83
C GLY A 104 -13.21 13.14 -5.33
N GLU A 105 -12.00 13.60 -5.67
CA GLU A 105 -10.86 12.71 -5.93
C GLU A 105 -10.56 11.84 -4.70
N ILE A 106 -10.45 10.52 -4.91
CA ILE A 106 -10.13 9.55 -3.85
C ILE A 106 -8.62 9.28 -3.85
N GLU A 107 -7.82 10.34 -3.74
CA GLU A 107 -6.37 10.26 -3.60
C GLU A 107 -5.92 11.10 -2.41
N PHE A 108 -4.95 10.59 -1.63
CA PHE A 108 -4.39 11.40 -0.55
C PHE A 108 -3.55 12.55 -1.13
N PRO A 109 -3.76 13.79 -0.64
CA PRO A 109 -3.20 14.96 -1.29
C PRO A 109 -1.72 15.18 -0.98
N ALA A 110 -1.15 14.51 0.02
CA ALA A 110 0.21 14.75 0.45
C ALA A 110 0.88 13.46 0.96
N PRO A 111 1.94 12.96 0.30
CA PRO A 111 2.64 11.74 0.74
C PRO A 111 3.38 11.93 2.08
N VAL A 112 3.64 13.18 2.49
CA VAL A 112 4.20 13.55 3.80
C VAL A 112 3.45 14.76 4.33
N ILE A 113 2.90 14.64 5.54
CA ILE A 113 2.07 15.62 6.22
C ILE A 113 2.78 16.03 7.52
N ARG A 114 3.11 17.32 7.64
CA ARG A 114 3.83 17.89 8.79
C ARG A 114 2.87 18.62 9.72
N ASN A 115 1.88 17.89 10.22
CA ASN A 115 0.82 18.42 11.05
C ASN A 115 0.73 17.65 12.36
N GLY A 116 1.12 18.30 13.48
CA GLY A 116 1.12 17.69 14.80
C GLY A 116 -0.25 17.26 15.31
N GLN A 117 -1.34 17.89 14.83
CA GLN A 117 -2.70 17.49 15.19
C GLN A 117 -3.09 16.18 14.50
N ILE A 118 -2.73 16.01 13.22
CA ILE A 118 -2.96 14.76 12.48
C ILE A 118 -2.12 13.63 13.08
N ALA A 119 -0.86 13.91 13.42
CA ALA A 119 0.01 12.95 14.11
C ALA A 119 -0.55 12.52 15.48
N ALA A 120 -1.09 13.47 16.26
CA ALA A 120 -1.75 13.18 17.54
C ALA A 120 -3.04 12.36 17.36
N CYS A 121 -3.86 12.70 16.36
CA CYS A 121 -5.07 11.96 16.01
C CYS A 121 -4.74 10.51 15.62
N PHE A 122 -3.73 10.31 14.77
CA PHE A 122 -3.24 8.97 14.42
C PHE A 122 -2.77 8.20 15.65
N SER A 123 -1.97 8.84 16.52
CA SER A 123 -1.43 8.22 17.73
C SER A 123 -2.52 7.80 18.72
N ALA A 124 -3.61 8.56 18.79
CA ALA A 124 -4.78 8.23 19.61
C ALA A 124 -5.64 7.12 18.99
N LEU A 125 -5.80 7.10 17.65
CA LEU A 125 -6.59 6.11 16.93
C LEU A 125 -5.92 4.73 16.92
N PHE A 126 -4.61 4.66 16.66
CA PHE A 126 -3.88 3.41 16.47
C PHE A 126 -4.15 2.35 17.56
N PRO A 127 -4.01 2.64 18.88
CA PRO A 127 -4.30 1.65 19.92
C PRO A 127 -5.76 1.16 19.90
N LEU A 128 -6.73 2.02 19.54
CA LEU A 128 -8.14 1.63 19.45
C LEU A 128 -8.44 0.70 18.27
N VAL A 129 -7.56 0.67 17.27
CA VAL A 129 -7.63 -0.26 16.14
C VAL A 129 -6.98 -1.60 16.48
N VAL A 130 -5.87 -1.61 17.22
CA VAL A 130 -5.03 -2.81 17.41
C VAL A 130 -5.21 -3.54 18.74
N ASP A 131 -5.59 -2.85 19.80
CA ASP A 131 -5.84 -3.45 21.10
C ASP A 131 -7.29 -3.93 21.22
N ARG A 132 -7.58 -4.72 22.26
CA ARG A 132 -8.98 -5.04 22.61
C ARG A 132 -9.65 -3.76 23.10
N ALA A 133 -10.31 -3.06 22.19
CA ALA A 133 -11.15 -1.92 22.52
C ALA A 133 -12.35 -2.39 23.36
N GLU A 134 -12.62 -1.69 24.46
CA GLU A 134 -13.86 -1.89 25.20
C GLU A 134 -15.04 -1.39 24.34
N PRO A 135 -16.26 -1.94 24.47
CA PRO A 135 -17.42 -1.45 23.71
C PRO A 135 -17.65 0.06 23.84
N ALA A 136 -17.25 0.66 24.96
CA ALA A 136 -17.33 2.09 25.20
C ALA A 136 -16.41 2.94 24.30
N ASP A 137 -15.34 2.35 23.76
CA ASP A 137 -14.37 3.04 22.91
C ASP A 137 -14.84 3.17 21.45
N GLY A 138 -15.94 2.50 21.08
CA GLY A 138 -16.44 2.50 19.70
C GLY A 138 -16.72 3.89 19.16
N LEU A 139 -17.42 4.73 19.93
CA LEU A 139 -17.73 6.11 19.51
C LEU A 139 -16.46 6.96 19.33
N LEU A 140 -15.50 6.83 20.26
CA LEU A 140 -14.23 7.56 20.18
C LEU A 140 -13.41 7.12 18.96
N ARG A 141 -13.32 5.80 18.74
CA ARG A 141 -12.60 5.21 17.61
C ARG A 141 -13.20 5.67 16.28
N ASP A 142 -14.51 5.57 16.12
CA ASP A 142 -15.19 5.91 14.87
C ASP A 142 -15.07 7.44 14.61
N GLY A 143 -15.18 8.27 15.65
CA GLY A 143 -14.94 9.71 15.55
C GLY A 143 -13.49 10.10 15.20
N LEU A 144 -12.51 9.41 15.77
CA LEU A 144 -11.08 9.60 15.44
C LEU A 144 -10.75 9.11 14.02
N LEU A 145 -11.38 8.02 13.57
CA LEU A 145 -11.24 7.51 12.21
C LEU A 145 -11.71 8.55 11.19
N LEU A 146 -12.92 9.07 11.37
CA LEU A 146 -13.49 10.12 10.53
C LEU A 146 -12.61 11.38 10.52
N SER A 147 -12.19 11.82 11.72
CA SER A 147 -11.34 13.01 11.89
C SER A 147 -9.98 12.86 11.21
N LEU A 148 -9.36 11.69 11.31
CA LEU A 148 -8.06 11.41 10.68
C LEU A 148 -8.19 11.49 9.15
N VAL A 149 -9.17 10.80 8.57
CA VAL A 149 -9.38 10.78 7.11
C VAL A 149 -9.71 12.18 6.58
N ALA A 150 -10.63 12.89 7.24
CA ALA A 150 -10.99 14.26 6.88
C ALA A 150 -9.79 15.21 6.93
N ALA A 151 -8.99 15.13 8.01
CA ALA A 151 -7.82 15.98 8.16
C ALA A 151 -6.74 15.67 7.11
N VAL A 152 -6.44 14.40 6.83
CA VAL A 152 -5.49 14.01 5.78
C VAL A 152 -5.94 14.52 4.40
N MET A 153 -7.23 14.43 4.08
CA MET A 153 -7.78 14.96 2.82
C MET A 153 -7.74 16.49 2.73
N SER A 154 -7.71 17.19 3.87
CA SER A 154 -7.64 18.66 3.90
C SER A 154 -6.22 19.22 3.67
N GLU A 155 -5.18 18.39 3.70
CA GLU A 155 -3.77 18.82 3.56
C GLU A 155 -3.36 19.18 2.10
N GLY A 156 -4.32 19.36 1.20
CA GLY A 156 -4.10 19.62 -0.23
C GLY A 156 -4.51 21.00 -0.72
N GLU A 157 -3.53 21.86 -1.06
CA GLU A 157 -3.69 22.81 -2.17
C GLU A 157 -3.37 22.10 -3.51
N ARG A 158 -4.35 22.15 -4.42
CA ARG A 158 -4.37 21.66 -5.82
C ARG A 158 -3.00 21.49 -6.48
N THR A 159 -2.44 20.30 -6.40
CA THR A 159 -1.47 19.82 -7.40
C THR A 159 -1.79 18.39 -7.79
N ALA A 160 -2.93 18.24 -8.47
CA ALA A 160 -3.15 17.08 -9.32
C ALA A 160 -2.11 17.12 -10.44
N ARG A 161 -1.20 16.14 -10.44
CA ARG A 161 -0.59 15.72 -11.69
C ARG A 161 -1.25 14.41 -12.06
N ASP A 162 -2.35 14.53 -12.79
CA ASP A 162 -2.84 13.43 -13.59
C ASP A 162 -1.75 13.10 -14.63
N ILE A 163 -0.93 12.10 -14.33
CA ILE A 163 -0.20 11.41 -15.39
C ILE A 163 -1.24 10.50 -16.02
N ALA A 164 -2.02 11.05 -16.96
CA ALA A 164 -2.92 10.25 -17.78
C ALA A 164 -2.11 9.13 -18.41
N VAL A 165 -2.42 7.89 -18.00
CA VAL A 165 -1.90 6.70 -18.66
C VAL A 165 -2.40 6.76 -20.11
N PRO A 166 -1.51 6.68 -21.11
CA PRO A 166 -1.98 6.66 -22.50
C PRO A 166 -2.92 5.47 -22.69
N ALA A 167 -4.12 5.70 -23.24
CA ALA A 167 -5.15 4.68 -23.48
C ALA A 167 -4.67 3.33 -24.06
N PRO A 168 -3.60 3.26 -24.89
CA PRO A 168 -3.04 1.97 -25.31
C PRO A 168 -2.52 1.10 -24.15
N ILE A 169 -1.99 1.68 -23.08
CA ILE A 169 -1.37 0.97 -21.95
C ILE A 169 -2.42 0.38 -21.00
N ASP A 170 -3.61 1.00 -20.90
CA ASP A 170 -4.69 0.52 -20.04
C ASP A 170 -5.06 -0.93 -20.35
N ARG A 171 -5.10 -1.32 -21.63
CA ARG A 171 -5.41 -2.71 -22.02
C ARG A 171 -4.45 -3.74 -21.43
N ALA A 172 -3.15 -3.46 -21.47
CA ALA A 172 -2.17 -4.37 -20.90
C ALA A 172 -2.22 -4.38 -19.37
N ARG A 173 -2.53 -3.24 -18.74
CA ARG A 173 -2.77 -3.17 -17.30
C ARG A 173 -3.99 -4.03 -16.93
N ASP A 174 -5.11 -3.83 -17.59
CA ASP A 174 -6.38 -4.53 -17.33
C ASP A 174 -6.19 -6.04 -17.52
N MET A 175 -5.49 -6.48 -18.57
CA MET A 175 -5.14 -7.90 -18.75
C MET A 175 -4.33 -8.49 -17.59
N ILE A 176 -3.37 -7.74 -17.04
CA ILE A 176 -2.59 -8.17 -15.87
C ILE A 176 -3.45 -8.18 -14.61
N ASP A 177 -4.34 -7.20 -14.48
CA ASP A 177 -5.17 -7.00 -13.29
C ASP A 177 -6.31 -8.02 -13.19
N ASP A 178 -6.89 -8.41 -14.33
CA ASP A 178 -7.99 -9.37 -14.46
C ASP A 178 -7.55 -10.81 -14.11
N ASP A 179 -6.36 -11.23 -14.56
CA ASP A 179 -5.79 -12.52 -14.23
C ASP A 179 -4.26 -12.45 -14.08
N PRO A 180 -3.77 -12.06 -12.89
CA PRO A 180 -2.33 -12.05 -12.63
C PRO A 180 -1.69 -13.44 -12.69
N ALA A 181 -2.45 -14.52 -12.53
CA ALA A 181 -1.92 -15.88 -12.51
C ALA A 181 -1.66 -16.42 -13.93
N ALA A 182 -2.32 -15.87 -14.95
CA ALA A 182 -2.15 -16.24 -16.34
C ALA A 182 -0.68 -16.16 -16.79
N PRO A 183 -0.22 -17.05 -17.70
CA PRO A 183 1.12 -17.05 -18.26
C PRO A 183 1.30 -15.96 -19.33
N LEU A 184 0.99 -14.71 -19.00
CA LEU A 184 1.06 -13.56 -19.90
C LEU A 184 2.48 -13.37 -20.46
N THR A 185 2.56 -13.16 -21.77
CA THR A 185 3.82 -12.90 -22.48
C THR A 185 3.95 -11.43 -22.87
N LEU A 186 5.20 -11.00 -23.10
CA LEU A 186 5.47 -9.65 -23.58
C LEU A 186 4.82 -9.37 -24.95
N GLY A 187 4.71 -10.39 -25.81
CA GLY A 187 4.06 -10.30 -27.12
C GLY A 187 2.56 -10.00 -26.99
N GLU A 188 1.84 -10.80 -26.20
CA GLU A 188 0.40 -10.61 -25.98
C GLU A 188 0.08 -9.22 -25.42
N LEU A 189 0.84 -8.76 -24.43
CA LEU A 189 0.65 -7.44 -23.85
C LEU A 189 0.95 -6.32 -24.86
N SER A 190 2.03 -6.46 -25.64
CA SER A 190 2.37 -5.45 -26.64
C SER A 190 1.36 -5.39 -27.80
N ASP A 191 0.85 -6.55 -28.22
CA ASP A 191 -0.14 -6.69 -29.28
C ASP A 191 -1.49 -6.10 -28.85
N ALA A 192 -1.90 -6.32 -27.60
CA ALA A 192 -3.09 -5.69 -27.01
C ALA A 192 -3.01 -4.16 -26.99
N CYS A 193 -1.80 -3.61 -26.87
CA CYS A 193 -1.54 -2.17 -26.95
C CYS A 193 -1.36 -1.66 -28.39
N GLY A 194 -1.24 -2.53 -29.40
CA GLY A 194 -0.90 -2.15 -30.77
C GLY A 194 0.51 -1.55 -30.89
N LEU A 195 1.46 -1.99 -30.05
CA LEU A 195 2.83 -1.48 -29.99
C LEU A 195 3.83 -2.60 -30.28
N SER A 196 5.01 -2.26 -30.80
CA SER A 196 6.14 -3.20 -30.74
C SER A 196 6.54 -3.45 -29.28
N GLN A 197 7.08 -4.63 -28.97
CA GLN A 197 7.53 -4.99 -27.62
C GLN A 197 8.46 -3.94 -26.98
N PHE A 198 9.36 -3.35 -27.77
CA PHE A 198 10.28 -2.31 -27.27
C PHE A 198 9.55 -0.99 -26.96
N GLN A 199 8.62 -0.57 -27.82
CA GLN A 199 7.78 0.61 -27.57
C GLN A 199 6.89 0.39 -26.34
N PHE A 200 6.30 -0.81 -26.22
CA PHE A 200 5.47 -1.20 -25.10
C PHE A 200 6.24 -1.15 -23.77
N LEU A 201 7.41 -1.79 -23.67
CA LEU A 201 8.23 -1.76 -22.45
C LEU A 201 8.49 -0.33 -21.97
N ARG A 202 8.87 0.56 -22.90
CA ARG A 202 9.15 1.96 -22.60
C ARG A 202 7.89 2.73 -22.19
N ALA A 203 6.81 2.58 -22.94
CA ALA A 203 5.55 3.28 -22.70
C ALA A 203 4.89 2.83 -21.39
N PHE A 204 4.84 1.52 -21.13
CA PHE A 204 4.33 0.94 -19.89
C PHE A 204 5.17 1.42 -18.68
N SER A 205 6.50 1.33 -18.75
CA SER A 205 7.35 1.79 -17.63
C SER A 205 7.25 3.28 -17.37
N LYS A 206 7.03 4.09 -18.41
CA LYS A 206 6.81 5.53 -18.28
C LYS A 206 5.46 5.84 -17.63
N ALA A 207 4.41 5.10 -18.00
CA ALA A 207 3.06 5.33 -17.51
C ALA A 207 2.83 4.76 -16.11
N MET A 208 3.30 3.53 -15.86
CA MET A 208 3.05 2.78 -14.64
C MET A 208 4.20 2.87 -13.62
N GLY A 209 5.29 3.57 -13.93
CA GLY A 209 6.48 3.67 -13.05
C GLY A 209 7.27 2.36 -12.84
N LEU A 210 6.80 1.25 -13.41
CA LEU A 210 7.31 -0.12 -13.24
C LEU A 210 7.39 -0.82 -14.60
N THR A 211 8.31 -1.78 -14.75
CA THR A 211 8.29 -2.65 -15.94
C THR A 211 7.07 -3.58 -15.90
N PRO A 212 6.55 -4.05 -17.04
CA PRO A 212 5.40 -4.96 -17.07
C PRO A 212 5.58 -6.20 -16.19
N HIS A 213 6.77 -6.80 -16.23
CA HIS A 213 7.09 -7.95 -15.37
C HIS A 213 7.08 -7.58 -13.88
N ALA A 214 7.63 -6.41 -13.50
CA ALA A 214 7.61 -5.98 -12.10
C ALA A 214 6.17 -5.70 -11.61
N TYR A 215 5.33 -5.11 -12.47
CA TYR A 215 3.91 -4.88 -12.19
C TYR A 215 3.14 -6.20 -12.02
N LEU A 216 3.29 -7.15 -12.95
CA LEU A 216 2.70 -8.49 -12.83
C LEU A 216 3.13 -9.19 -11.54
N MET A 217 4.41 -9.15 -11.17
CA MET A 217 4.89 -9.75 -9.92
C MET A 217 4.27 -9.09 -8.68
N GLN A 218 3.96 -7.79 -8.71
CA GLN A 218 3.25 -7.12 -7.62
C GLN A 218 1.81 -7.58 -7.52
N ARG A 219 1.08 -7.65 -8.63
CA ARG A 219 -0.29 -8.17 -8.64
C ARG A 219 -0.37 -9.60 -8.13
N ARG A 220 0.57 -10.46 -8.55
CA ARG A 220 0.70 -11.83 -8.04
C ARG A 220 0.95 -11.88 -6.53
N ILE A 221 1.87 -11.06 -6.00
CA ILE A 221 2.19 -11.10 -4.57
C ILE A 221 1.08 -10.49 -3.69
N GLN A 222 0.33 -9.51 -4.21
CA GLN A 222 -0.87 -8.98 -3.56
C GLN A 222 -1.97 -10.04 -3.48
N GLU A 223 -2.21 -10.80 -4.57
CA GLU A 223 -3.20 -11.89 -4.54
C GLU A 223 -2.77 -12.99 -3.56
N VAL A 224 -1.49 -13.36 -3.53
CA VAL A 224 -0.96 -14.28 -2.51
C VAL A 224 -1.21 -13.75 -1.09
N ARG A 225 -0.96 -12.47 -0.83
CA ARG A 225 -1.22 -11.85 0.48
C ARG A 225 -2.69 -11.98 0.87
N ARG A 226 -3.61 -11.71 -0.06
CA ARG A 226 -5.06 -11.86 0.15
C ARG A 226 -5.44 -13.31 0.46
N LEU A 227 -4.95 -14.25 -0.33
CA LEU A 227 -5.21 -15.69 -0.12
C LEU A 227 -4.71 -16.18 1.24
N ILE A 228 -3.51 -15.78 1.65
CA ILE A 228 -2.96 -16.13 2.96
C ILE A 228 -3.81 -15.53 4.09
N ALA A 229 -4.25 -14.27 3.96
CA ALA A 229 -5.10 -13.62 4.95
C ALA A 229 -6.44 -14.35 5.14
N THR A 230 -6.94 -15.02 4.10
CA THR A 230 -8.15 -15.87 4.16
C THR A 230 -7.90 -17.32 4.59
N GLY A 231 -6.67 -17.67 4.98
CA GLY A 231 -6.32 -18.99 5.50
C GLY A 231 -5.85 -20.01 4.45
N THR A 232 -5.58 -19.60 3.21
CA THR A 232 -5.08 -20.51 2.16
C THR A 232 -3.67 -21.02 2.52
N PRO A 233 -3.38 -22.34 2.42
CA PRO A 233 -2.04 -22.88 2.66
C PRO A 233 -0.99 -22.25 1.73
N LEU A 234 0.23 -22.00 2.24
CA LEU A 234 1.26 -21.25 1.50
C LEU A 234 1.62 -21.83 0.12
N ALA A 235 1.62 -23.15 -0.02
CA ALA A 235 1.89 -23.82 -1.29
C ALA A 235 0.76 -23.60 -2.30
N GLU A 236 -0.50 -23.68 -1.84
CA GLU A 236 -1.68 -23.43 -2.65
C GLU A 236 -1.79 -21.96 -3.05
N ALA A 237 -1.52 -21.05 -2.10
CA ALA A 237 -1.48 -19.62 -2.36
C ALA A 237 -0.40 -19.28 -3.42
N ALA A 238 0.78 -19.89 -3.33
CA ALA A 238 1.83 -19.70 -4.34
C ALA A 238 1.36 -20.14 -5.74
N PHE A 239 0.73 -21.31 -5.86
CA PHE A 239 0.23 -21.82 -7.13
C PHE A 239 -0.91 -20.95 -7.69
N ALA A 240 -1.89 -20.62 -6.85
CA ALA A 240 -3.03 -19.77 -7.22
C ALA A 240 -2.59 -18.34 -7.61
N GLY A 241 -1.54 -17.81 -6.98
CA GLY A 241 -0.92 -16.54 -7.37
C GLY A 241 -0.01 -16.62 -8.59
N GLY A 242 0.07 -17.75 -9.30
CA GLY A 242 0.87 -17.91 -10.52
C GLY A 242 2.37 -18.03 -10.30
N PHE A 243 2.84 -18.44 -9.12
CA PHE A 243 4.26 -18.71 -8.88
C PHE A 243 4.62 -20.14 -9.28
N ALA A 244 5.81 -20.31 -9.88
CA ALA A 244 6.34 -21.63 -10.23
C ALA A 244 6.58 -22.52 -9.00
N ASP A 245 6.97 -21.91 -7.89
CA ASP A 245 7.21 -22.60 -6.62
C ASP A 245 7.06 -21.65 -5.42
N GLN A 246 6.82 -22.24 -4.25
CA GLN A 246 6.65 -21.52 -2.98
C GLN A 246 7.92 -20.78 -2.54
N SER A 247 9.12 -21.27 -2.89
CA SER A 247 10.38 -20.65 -2.48
C SER A 247 10.61 -19.31 -3.22
N HIS A 248 10.22 -19.22 -4.49
CA HIS A 248 10.21 -17.97 -5.25
C HIS A 248 9.20 -16.98 -4.65
N MET A 249 7.96 -17.43 -4.41
CA MET A 249 6.93 -16.61 -3.75
C MET A 249 7.43 -16.08 -2.41
N THR A 250 8.00 -16.93 -1.55
CA THR A 250 8.47 -16.55 -0.21
C THR A 250 9.54 -15.46 -0.25
N ARG A 251 10.52 -15.58 -1.18
CA ARG A 251 11.57 -14.57 -1.34
C ARG A 251 10.99 -13.22 -1.77
N LEU A 252 10.02 -13.22 -2.69
CA LEU A 252 9.35 -12.00 -3.12
C LEU A 252 8.45 -11.43 -2.02
N PHE A 253 7.75 -12.27 -1.25
CA PHE A 253 6.93 -11.85 -0.12
C PHE A 253 7.77 -11.11 0.93
N VAL A 254 8.89 -11.70 1.38
CA VAL A 254 9.80 -11.08 2.35
C VAL A 254 10.39 -9.79 1.80
N ARG A 255 10.76 -9.77 0.52
CA ARG A 255 11.34 -8.58 -0.11
C ARG A 255 10.35 -7.40 -0.13
N ASN A 256 9.08 -7.66 -0.44
CA ASN A 256 8.05 -6.62 -0.58
C ASN A 256 7.40 -6.23 0.76
N PHE A 257 7.26 -7.16 1.70
CA PHE A 257 6.53 -6.91 2.95
C PHE A 257 7.40 -6.92 4.21
N GLY A 258 8.67 -7.28 4.11
CA GLY A 258 9.61 -7.31 5.26
C GLY A 258 9.36 -8.44 6.26
N ILE A 259 8.37 -9.31 6.03
CA ILE A 259 7.99 -10.45 6.87
C ILE A 259 7.84 -11.72 6.06
N SER A 260 7.95 -12.87 6.71
CA SER A 260 7.70 -14.15 6.06
C SER A 260 6.19 -14.38 5.89
N PRO A 261 5.76 -15.10 4.83
CA PRO A 261 4.36 -15.42 4.61
C PRO A 261 3.77 -16.28 5.75
N GLY A 262 4.57 -17.11 6.40
CA GLY A 262 4.13 -17.88 7.58
C GLY A 262 3.88 -17.01 8.81
N ALA A 263 4.70 -15.97 9.02
CA ALA A 263 4.46 -15.00 10.09
C ALA A 263 3.23 -14.13 9.80
N TYR A 264 3.02 -13.76 8.52
CA TYR A 264 1.81 -13.07 8.06
C TYR A 264 0.55 -13.92 8.32
N ALA A 265 0.57 -15.19 7.93
CA ALA A 265 -0.54 -16.13 8.13
C ALA A 265 -0.93 -16.29 9.61
N ALA A 266 0.05 -16.30 10.52
CA ALA A 266 -0.21 -16.41 11.95
C ALA A 266 -0.79 -15.13 12.58
N ALA A 267 -0.68 -13.98 11.88
CA ALA A 267 -1.13 -12.68 12.36
C ALA A 267 -2.51 -12.26 11.82
N CYS A 268 -2.99 -12.92 10.76
CA CYS A 268 -4.33 -12.75 10.20
C CYS A 268 -5.34 -13.61 10.97
#